data_AF-A0A7J0E8Y3-F1
#
_entry.id   AF-A0A7J0E8Y3-F1
#
_cell.length_a   1.000
_cell.length_b   1.000
_cell.length_c   1.000
_cell.angle_alpha   90.00
_cell.angle_beta   90.00
_cell.angle_gamma   90.00
#
_symmetry.space_group_name_H-M   'P 1'
#
loop_
_entity.id
_entity.type
_entity.pdbx_description
1 polymer ?
#
loop_
_entity_poly.entity_id
_entity_poly.type
_entity_poly.pdbx_seq_one_letter_code
_entity_poly.pdbx_strand_id
1 'polypeptide(L)'
;MSSRRNNPTTRTMRTRRRLKRICRAEKNPRAAVNGGACASLSDKLEALKSLIPAPDGERKPEELFQETADYIVLLKTQVLILQRLVDFYGSNQNQNQNQNQNAV
;
A
#
# COMPACT_ATOMS: atom_id res chain seq x y z
N MET A 1 -81.75 -9.93 12.68
CA MET A 1 -81.02 -10.41 11.49
C MET A 1 -79.54 -10.08 11.68
N SER A 2 -78.69 -11.06 11.38
CA SER A 2 -77.22 -11.13 11.50
C SER A 2 -76.49 -9.85 11.03
N SER A 3 -75.30 -9.45 11.52
CA SER A 3 -74.07 -10.24 11.62
C SER A 3 -72.99 -9.55 12.48
N ARG A 4 -72.20 -10.38 13.16
CA ARG A 4 -70.92 -10.08 13.82
C ARG A 4 -69.91 -9.47 12.84
N ARG A 5 -69.09 -8.50 13.26
CA ARG A 5 -67.82 -8.13 12.60
C ARG A 5 -66.71 -7.84 13.60
N ASN A 6 -65.97 -8.92 13.90
CA ASN A 6 -64.54 -9.09 14.10
C ASN A 6 -63.61 -7.84 14.00
N ASN A 7 -62.77 -7.65 15.03
CA ASN A 7 -61.39 -7.09 14.94
C ASN A 7 -60.55 -7.99 13.99
N PRO A 8 -59.48 -7.53 13.28
CA PRO A 8 -58.22 -7.11 13.93
C PRO A 8 -57.19 -6.30 13.06
N THR A 9 -56.00 -6.07 13.66
CA THR A 9 -54.66 -6.13 13.02
C THR A 9 -54.07 -4.88 12.35
N THR A 10 -52.98 -4.43 12.99
CA THR A 10 -51.77 -3.79 12.47
C THR A 10 -51.64 -3.71 10.95
N ARG A 11 -51.75 -2.48 10.41
CA ARG A 11 -51.37 -2.16 9.03
C ARG A 11 -49.95 -1.65 8.95
N THR A 12 -49.10 -2.56 8.50
CA THR A 12 -47.81 -2.39 7.82
C THR A 12 -47.84 -1.20 6.86
N MET A 13 -47.14 -0.12 7.18
CA MET A 13 -46.79 0.92 6.20
C MET A 13 -45.38 0.63 5.67
N ARG A 14 -45.32 -0.16 4.59
CA ARG A 14 -44.16 -0.28 3.72
C ARG A 14 -43.96 1.06 3.00
N THR A 15 -43.12 1.92 3.56
CA THR A 15 -42.63 3.10 2.84
C THR A 15 -41.19 2.88 2.43
N ARG A 16 -41.03 2.23 1.27
CA ARG A 16 -39.81 2.35 0.46
C ARG A 16 -39.57 3.84 0.22
N ARG A 17 -38.43 4.38 0.69
CA ARG A 17 -37.75 5.52 0.06
C ARG A 17 -36.40 5.80 0.75
N ARG A 18 -35.35 5.66 -0.07
CA ARG A 18 -33.99 6.20 0.06
C ARG A 18 -33.07 5.53 1.09
N LEU A 19 -32.38 4.49 0.63
CA LEU A 19 -30.94 4.34 0.91
C LEU A 19 -30.22 5.62 0.44
N LYS A 20 -30.17 6.64 1.29
CA LYS A 20 -29.12 7.66 1.20
C LYS A 20 -27.87 7.00 1.78
N ARG A 21 -27.02 6.52 0.88
CA ARG A 21 -25.59 6.26 1.12
C ARG A 21 -24.99 7.53 1.73
N ILE A 22 -24.97 7.60 3.05
CA ILE A 22 -24.09 8.52 3.77
C ILE A 22 -22.83 7.69 3.98
N CYS A 23 -21.91 7.77 3.03
CA CYS A 23 -20.52 7.42 3.26
C CYS A 23 -20.05 8.38 4.36
N ARG A 24 -20.16 7.94 5.62
CA ARG A 24 -19.49 8.60 6.72
C ARG A 24 -18.01 8.43 6.43
N ALA A 25 -17.37 9.50 5.97
CA ALA A 25 -15.92 9.58 5.91
C ALA A 25 -15.41 9.59 7.36
N GLU A 26 -15.27 8.39 7.93
CA GLU A 26 -14.46 8.20 9.11
C GLU A 26 -13.02 8.47 8.71
N LYS A 27 -12.54 9.66 9.07
CA LYS A 27 -11.14 10.05 8.99
C LYS A 27 -10.36 9.17 9.97
N ASN A 28 -9.94 7.99 9.53
CA ASN A 28 -8.95 7.20 10.23
C ASN A 28 -7.56 7.55 9.65
N PRO A 29 -6.65 8.19 10.40
CA PRO A 29 -5.37 8.68 9.87
C PRO A 29 -4.29 7.58 9.77
N ARG A 30 -4.67 6.29 9.62
CA ARG A 30 -3.72 5.17 9.76
C ARG A 30 -3.71 4.15 8.62
N ALA A 31 -4.23 4.49 7.44
CA ALA A 31 -4.22 3.57 6.30
C ALA A 31 -3.60 4.23 5.06
N ALA A 32 -2.29 4.43 5.07
CA ALA A 32 -1.51 4.70 3.86
C ALA A 32 -0.31 3.75 3.80
N VAL A 33 -0.58 2.44 3.87
CA VAL A 33 0.42 1.41 3.52
C VAL A 33 -0.02 0.55 2.34
N ASN A 34 -1.30 0.58 1.95
CA ASN A 34 -1.74 -0.13 0.75
C ASN A 34 -2.75 0.72 0.00
N GLY A 35 -2.39 1.09 -1.23
CA GLY A 35 -3.23 1.84 -2.15
C GLY A 35 -4.61 1.22 -2.26
N GLY A 36 -5.57 1.83 -1.56
CA GLY A 36 -6.97 1.49 -1.70
C GLY A 36 -7.38 1.74 -3.15
N ALA A 37 -8.31 0.92 -3.65
CA ALA A 37 -8.84 0.95 -5.03
C ALA A 37 -9.52 2.29 -5.44
N CYS A 38 -9.34 3.37 -4.68
CA CYS A 38 -9.90 4.70 -4.88
C CYS A 38 -8.85 5.83 -4.86
N ALA A 39 -7.54 5.53 -4.76
CA ALA A 39 -6.52 6.57 -4.89
C ALA A 39 -6.54 7.17 -6.31
N SER A 40 -6.71 8.49 -6.39
CA SER A 40 -6.76 9.19 -7.66
C SER A 40 -5.39 9.15 -8.34
N LEU A 41 -5.35 9.38 -9.65
CA LEU A 41 -4.08 9.48 -10.38
C LEU A 41 -3.17 10.57 -9.77
N SER A 42 -3.76 11.68 -9.33
CA SER A 42 -3.04 12.76 -8.65
C SER A 42 -2.36 12.27 -7.38
N ASP A 43 -3.07 11.50 -6.54
CA ASP A 43 -2.51 10.97 -5.29
C ASP A 43 -1.34 10.02 -5.56
N LYS A 44 -1.43 9.21 -6.62
CA LYS A 44 -0.36 8.29 -7.03
C LYS A 44 0.87 9.03 -7.54
N LEU A 45 0.69 10.10 -8.32
CA LEU A 45 1.79 10.91 -8.82
C LEU A 45 2.47 11.69 -7.70
N GLU A 46 1.70 12.21 -6.75
CA GLU A 46 2.24 12.91 -5.59
C GLU A 46 3.03 11.97 -4.67
N ALA A 47 2.50 10.77 -4.43
CA ALA A 47 3.23 9.72 -3.73
C ALA A 47 4.53 9.35 -4.46
N LEU A 48 4.50 9.25 -5.79
CA LEU A 48 5.69 8.93 -6.58
C LEU A 48 6.77 10.02 -6.46
N LYS A 49 6.40 11.31 -6.52
CA LYS A 49 7.35 12.42 -6.31
C LYS A 49 8.08 12.32 -4.97
N SER A 50 7.37 11.93 -3.91
CA SER A 50 7.97 11.79 -2.57
C SER A 50 9.01 10.68 -2.44
N LEU A 51 9.06 9.73 -3.39
CA LEU A 51 10.00 8.61 -3.38
C LEU A 51 11.27 8.88 -4.19
N ILE A 52 11.26 9.87 -5.09
CA ILE A 52 12.38 10.14 -5.99
C ILE A 52 13.22 11.28 -5.41
N PRO A 53 14.52 11.06 -5.11
CA PRO A 53 15.40 12.07 -4.56
C PRO A 53 15.75 13.09 -5.64
N ALA A 54 15.00 14.17 -5.69
CA ALA A 54 15.25 15.30 -6.58
C ALA A 54 14.63 16.58 -5.99
N PRO A 55 15.08 17.77 -6.40
CA PRO A 55 14.66 19.03 -5.80
C PRO A 55 13.13 19.21 -5.90
N ASP A 56 12.55 19.78 -4.84
CA ASP A 56 11.12 20.07 -4.74
C ASP A 56 10.73 21.09 -5.80
N GLY A 57 9.99 20.63 -6.80
CA GLY A 57 9.53 21.43 -7.93
C GLY A 57 8.40 20.73 -8.67
N GLU A 58 7.57 21.52 -9.38
CA GLU A 58 6.56 20.96 -10.28
C GLU A 58 7.24 20.25 -11.44
N ARG A 59 7.25 18.92 -11.41
CA ARG A 59 7.73 18.09 -12.51
C ARG A 59 6.59 17.69 -13.42
N LYS A 60 6.84 17.71 -14.72
CA LYS A 60 5.93 17.11 -15.69
C LYS A 60 5.93 15.58 -15.50
N PRO A 61 4.80 14.90 -15.78
CA PRO A 61 4.73 13.45 -15.65
C PRO A 61 5.83 12.70 -16.41
N GLU A 62 6.18 13.15 -17.62
CA GLU A 62 7.21 12.53 -18.45
C GLU A 62 8.60 12.58 -17.80
N GLU A 63 8.98 13.73 -17.24
CA GLU A 63 10.24 13.91 -16.52
C GLU A 63 10.27 13.05 -15.24
N LEU A 64 9.16 13.05 -14.49
CA LEU A 64 9.02 12.22 -13.28
C LEU A 64 9.23 10.73 -13.59
N PHE A 65 8.68 10.24 -14.71
CA PHE A 65 8.86 8.84 -15.10
C PHE A 65 10.28 8.53 -15.55
N GLN A 66 10.96 9.46 -16.24
CA GLN A 66 12.36 9.29 -16.61
C GLN A 66 13.25 9.22 -15.37
N GLU A 67 13.14 10.19 -14.46
CA GLU A 67 13.90 10.19 -13.20
C GLU A 67 13.60 8.94 -12.35
N THR A 68 12.35 8.48 -12.36
CA THR A 68 11.96 7.23 -11.70
C THR A 68 12.69 6.03 -12.30
N ALA A 69 12.76 5.95 -13.63
CA ALA A 69 13.45 4.86 -14.31
C ALA A 69 14.95 4.87 -13.97
N ASP A 70 15.57 6.04 -14.01
CA ASP A 70 16.99 6.21 -13.65
C ASP A 70 17.24 5.83 -12.18
N TYR A 71 16.34 6.24 -11.28
CA TYR A 71 16.47 5.93 -9.86
C TYR A 71 16.28 4.43 -9.57
N ILE A 72 15.37 3.75 -10.27
CA ILE A 72 15.22 2.29 -10.17
C ILE A 72 16.52 1.58 -10.58
N VAL A 73 17.17 2.03 -11.66
CA VAL A 73 18.44 1.44 -12.12
C VAL A 73 19.54 1.68 -11.09
N LEU A 74 19.62 2.89 -10.52
CA LEU A 74 20.57 3.21 -9.46
C LEU A 74 20.38 2.29 -8.25
N LEU A 75 19.15 2.17 -7.72
CA LEU A 75 18.85 1.31 -6.58
C LEU A 75 19.19 -0.16 -6.86
N LYS A 76 18.82 -0.68 -8.03
CA LYS A 76 19.17 -2.06 -8.43
C LYS A 76 20.69 -2.27 -8.44
N THR A 77 21.44 -1.29 -8.93
CA THR A 77 22.90 -1.34 -8.97
C THR A 77 23.50 -1.32 -7.56
N GLN A 78 22.98 -0.46 -6.68
CA GLN A 78 23.41 -0.39 -5.28
C GLN A 78 23.16 -1.72 -4.56
N VAL A 79 21.97 -2.31 -4.71
CA VAL A 79 21.62 -3.62 -4.13
C VAL A 79 22.55 -4.70 -4.66
N LEU A 80 22.85 -4.71 -5.96
CA LEU A 80 23.77 -5.68 -6.55
C LEU A 80 25.18 -5.57 -5.94
N ILE A 81 25.71 -4.36 -5.81
CA ILE A 81 27.04 -4.14 -5.20
C ILE A 81 27.04 -4.64 -3.75
N LEU A 82 26.03 -4.27 -2.96
CA LEU A 82 25.92 -4.71 -1.57
C LEU A 82 25.84 -6.24 -1.46
N GLN A 83 25.07 -6.89 -2.33
CA GLN A 83 24.98 -8.35 -2.37
C GLN A 83 26.34 -8.98 -2.71
N ARG A 84 27.08 -8.43 -3.67
CA ARG A 84 28.45 -8.89 -3.97
C ARG A 84 29.36 -8.75 -2.76
N LEU A 85 29.32 -7.62 -2.06
CA LEU A 85 30.13 -7.43 -0.86
C LEU A 85 29.78 -8.47 0.22
N VAL A 86 28.48 -8.76 0.42
CA VAL A 86 28.06 -9.83 1.32
C VAL A 86 28.57 -11.19 0.87
N ASP A 87 28.52 -11.52 -0.42
CA ASP A 87 29.03 -12.80 -0.94
C ASP A 87 30.56 -12.92 -0.74
N PHE A 88 31.31 -11.87 -1.05
CA PHE A 88 32.78 -11.85 -0.93
C PHE A 88 33.25 -11.92 0.52
N TYR A 89 32.63 -11.17 1.43
CA TYR A 89 33.09 -11.09 2.82
C TYR A 89 32.36 -12.04 3.77
N GLY A 90 31.10 -12.38 3.49
CA GLY A 90 30.29 -13.32 4.28
C GLY A 90 30.74 -14.79 4.12
N SER A 91 31.32 -15.15 2.98
CA SER A 91 31.83 -16.51 2.75
C SER A 91 33.07 -16.86 3.59
N ASN A 92 33.80 -15.87 4.11
CA ASN A 92 35.04 -16.08 4.87
C ASN A 92 34.80 -16.47 6.34
N GLN A 93 33.57 -16.35 6.87
CA GLN A 93 33.27 -16.76 8.25
C GLN A 93 33.24 -18.28 8.46
N ASN A 94 32.97 -19.06 7.41
CA ASN A 94 32.82 -20.52 7.52
C ASN A 94 34.14 -21.31 7.44
N GLN A 95 35.25 -20.70 7.00
CA GLN A 95 36.53 -21.41 6.86
C GLN A 95 37.37 -21.40 8.15
N ASN A 96 37.19 -20.43 9.04
CA ASN A 96 38.00 -20.29 10.26
C ASN A 96 37.57 -21.21 11.43
N GLN A 97 36.46 -21.94 11.32
CA GLN A 97 36.00 -22.84 12.39
C GLN A 97 36.58 -24.27 12.29
N ASN A 98 37.05 -24.70 11.11
CA ASN A 98 37.51 -26.08 10.89
C ASN A 98 39.02 -26.31 11.09
N GLN A 99 39.81 -25.28 11.41
CA GLN A 99 41.26 -25.45 11.61
C GLN A 99 41.70 -25.68 13.08
N ASN A 100 40.78 -25.60 14.04
CA ASN A 100 41.09 -25.70 15.48
C ASN A 100 40.80 -27.09 16.11
N GLN A 101 40.60 -28.16 15.34
CA GLN A 101 40.30 -29.50 15.90
C GLN A 101 41.45 -30.52 15.81
N ASN A 102 42.63 -30.17 15.30
CA ASN A 102 43.75 -31.12 15.12
C ASN A 102 44.98 -30.85 16.02
N ALA A 103 44.80 -30.20 17.17
CA ALA A 103 45.89 -29.95 18.12
C ALA A 103 45.50 -30.34 19.56
N VAL A 104 45.36 -31.64 19.83
CA VAL A 104 45.54 -32.27 21.15
C VAL A 104 46.12 -33.66 20.95
#